data_AF-A0A7S2HUH0-F1
#
_entry.id   AF-A0A7S2HUH0-F1
#
_cell.length_a   1.000
_cell.length_b   1.000
_cell.length_c   1.000
_cell.angle_alpha   90.00
_cell.angle_beta   90.00
_cell.angle_gamma   90.00
#
_symmetry.space_group_name_H-M   'P 1'
#
loop_
_entity.id
_entity.type
_entity.pdbx_description
1 polymer ?
#
loop_
_entity_poly.entity_id
_entity_poly.type
_entity_poly.pdbx_seq_one_letter_code
_entity_poly.pdbx_strand_id
1 'polypeptide(L)'
;CSLPTAKSQSINQSIKEEEADPKDGADASPLHFDSRFATFKVEPNDEDEASSINFPRNLHNAAELFVHLGHTASAARLHACVSRALLTLQAGPDGKSKQRLGRACICWACGHVGLPSNAARCSDTATVPSGLCADCGDGTQTNFIRAVSTDGKRLPWIESSEPSLPLTTPAEPARCMPRDPSPPLPLQAMAPGQAAQGQAEEVELS
;
A
#
# COMPACT_ATOMS: atom_id res chain seq x y z
N CYS A 1 -8.24 -33.23 58.16
CA CYS A 1 -7.73 -31.96 57.62
C CYS A 1 -8.66 -31.49 56.51
N SER A 2 -9.62 -30.64 56.84
CA SER A 2 -10.66 -30.16 55.92
C SER A 2 -10.20 -28.85 55.30
N LEU A 3 -10.14 -28.80 53.97
CA LEU A 3 -9.79 -27.60 53.19
C LEU A 3 -11.08 -26.81 52.88
N PRO A 4 -11.11 -25.48 53.09
CA PRO A 4 -12.27 -24.67 52.74
C PRO A 4 -12.27 -24.27 51.24
N THR A 5 -13.45 -24.41 50.63
CA THR A 5 -13.80 -23.92 49.30
C THR A 5 -14.03 -22.41 49.33
N ALA A 6 -13.33 -21.63 48.50
CA ALA A 6 -13.53 -20.19 48.36
C ALA A 6 -13.84 -19.79 46.90
N LYS A 7 -15.15 -19.66 46.66
CA LYS A 7 -15.89 -18.68 45.86
C LYS A 7 -15.20 -18.00 44.67
N SER A 8 -15.71 -18.38 43.50
CA SER A 8 -15.70 -17.64 42.23
C SER A 8 -16.39 -16.27 42.40
N GLN A 9 -15.74 -15.20 41.96
CA GLN A 9 -16.34 -13.88 41.83
C GLN A 9 -16.16 -13.37 40.40
N SER A 10 -17.32 -13.19 39.76
CA SER A 10 -17.56 -12.52 38.49
C SER A 10 -17.07 -11.08 38.54
N ILE A 11 -16.23 -10.67 37.58
CA ILE A 11 -15.93 -9.27 37.30
C ILE A 11 -16.42 -9.00 35.88
N ASN A 12 -17.71 -8.69 35.79
CA ASN A 12 -18.28 -7.95 34.67
C ASN A 12 -17.98 -6.47 34.92
N GLN A 13 -17.02 -5.91 34.19
CA GLN A 13 -16.81 -4.47 34.17
C GLN A 13 -17.16 -3.92 32.80
N SER A 14 -18.25 -3.15 32.82
CA SER A 14 -18.85 -2.38 31.75
C SER A 14 -17.82 -1.58 30.95
N ILE A 15 -17.63 -1.97 29.70
CA ILE A 15 -17.04 -1.10 28.69
C ILE A 15 -18.18 -0.23 28.16
N LYS A 16 -18.11 1.07 28.45
CA LYS A 16 -18.93 2.11 27.85
C LYS A 16 -18.54 2.22 26.38
N GLU A 17 -19.46 1.90 25.50
CA GLU A 17 -19.41 2.21 24.08
C GLU A 17 -19.59 3.73 23.93
N GLU A 18 -18.51 4.44 23.59
CA GLU A 18 -18.61 5.78 23.00
C GLU A 18 -18.70 5.60 21.49
N GLU A 19 -19.91 5.73 20.96
CA GLU A 19 -20.17 5.87 19.54
C GLU A 19 -19.64 7.23 19.06
N ALA A 20 -18.51 7.19 18.34
CA ALA A 20 -18.14 8.25 17.43
C ALA A 20 -18.68 7.88 16.04
N ASP A 21 -19.69 8.63 15.60
CA ASP A 21 -20.20 8.66 14.23
C ASP A 21 -19.38 9.69 13.44
N PRO A 22 -18.55 9.27 12.46
CA PRO A 22 -18.24 10.08 11.31
C PRO A 22 -19.06 9.56 10.13
N LYS A 23 -20.16 10.25 9.83
CA LYS A 23 -20.79 10.31 8.51
C LYS A 23 -19.80 10.84 7.47
N ASP A 24 -18.92 9.99 7.00
CA ASP A 24 -18.28 10.13 5.70
C ASP A 24 -18.76 8.98 4.82
N GLY A 25 -19.89 9.23 4.15
CA GLY A 25 -20.38 8.42 3.04
C GLY A 25 -19.46 8.60 1.83
N ALA A 26 -18.23 8.11 1.94
CA ALA A 26 -17.46 7.74 0.77
C ALA A 26 -18.08 6.43 0.26
N ASP A 27 -18.53 6.43 -0.99
CA ASP A 27 -18.94 5.25 -1.75
C ASP A 27 -17.76 4.25 -1.75
N ALA A 28 -17.67 3.47 -0.68
CA ALA A 28 -16.64 2.45 -0.48
C ALA A 28 -17.02 1.30 -1.40
N SER A 29 -16.74 1.49 -2.69
CA SER A 29 -16.76 0.41 -3.66
C SER A 29 -15.98 -0.74 -3.03
N PRO A 30 -16.61 -1.92 -2.83
CA PRO A 30 -15.98 -3.01 -2.11
C PRO A 30 -14.64 -3.32 -2.76
N LEU A 31 -13.56 -3.26 -1.97
CA LEU A 31 -12.21 -3.57 -2.46
C LEU A 31 -12.23 -4.99 -3.01
N HIS A 32 -12.12 -5.11 -4.33
CA HIS A 32 -12.13 -6.39 -5.00
C HIS A 32 -10.70 -6.92 -5.10
N PHE A 33 -10.35 -7.91 -4.29
CA PHE A 33 -9.03 -8.52 -4.30
C PHE A 33 -8.90 -9.56 -5.41
N ASP A 34 -7.90 -9.38 -6.27
CA ASP A 34 -7.60 -10.33 -7.34
C ASP A 34 -7.16 -11.69 -6.75
N SER A 35 -7.67 -12.80 -7.31
CA SER A 35 -7.30 -14.15 -6.89
C SER A 35 -5.80 -14.43 -7.01
N ARG A 36 -5.08 -13.69 -7.87
CA ARG A 36 -3.62 -13.76 -8.02
C ARG A 36 -2.87 -13.35 -6.75
N PHE A 37 -3.51 -12.65 -5.81
CA PHE A 37 -2.89 -12.31 -4.52
C PHE A 37 -2.52 -13.57 -3.73
N ALA A 38 -3.25 -14.67 -3.94
CA ALA A 38 -2.97 -15.94 -3.29
C ALA A 38 -1.63 -16.59 -3.73
N THR A 39 -1.00 -16.10 -4.80
CA THR A 39 0.32 -16.57 -5.27
C THR A 39 1.47 -16.08 -4.38
N PHE A 40 1.25 -15.00 -3.62
CA PHE A 40 2.19 -14.47 -2.65
C PHE A 40 1.92 -15.09 -1.28
N LYS A 41 2.75 -16.06 -0.88
CA LYS A 41 2.65 -16.75 0.41
C LYS A 41 3.29 -15.90 1.50
N VAL A 42 2.62 -15.80 2.64
CA VAL A 42 3.16 -15.14 3.83
C VAL A 42 3.94 -16.19 4.62
N GLU A 43 5.17 -15.85 4.99
CA GLU A 43 6.06 -16.74 5.73
C GLU A 43 5.94 -16.43 7.23
N PRO A 44 5.59 -17.42 8.07
CA PRO A 44 5.58 -17.24 9.51
C PRO A 44 7.00 -16.97 10.02
N ASN A 45 7.11 -16.14 11.06
CA ASN A 45 8.39 -15.78 11.66
C ASN A 45 8.91 -16.87 12.62
N ASP A 46 8.00 -17.58 13.27
CA ASP A 46 8.27 -18.62 14.27
C ASP A 46 7.31 -19.84 14.12
N GLU A 47 7.53 -20.85 14.95
CA GLU A 47 6.76 -22.10 14.94
C GLU A 47 5.32 -21.93 15.45
N ASP A 48 5.07 -20.93 16.30
CA ASP A 48 3.74 -20.65 16.85
C ASP A 48 2.84 -20.06 15.76
N GLU A 49 3.33 -19.08 15.00
CA GLU A 49 2.67 -18.58 13.79
C GLU A 49 2.52 -19.69 12.75
N ALA A 50 3.55 -20.52 12.56
CA ALA A 50 3.53 -21.58 11.56
C ALA A 50 2.49 -22.66 11.87
N SER A 51 2.26 -22.99 13.13
CA SER A 51 1.29 -24.00 13.57
C SER A 51 -0.13 -23.45 13.74
N SER A 52 -0.29 -22.13 13.85
CA SER A 52 -1.60 -21.50 14.00
C SER A 52 -2.48 -21.70 12.76
N ILE A 53 -3.69 -22.23 12.99
CA ILE A 53 -4.71 -22.39 11.94
C ILE A 53 -5.22 -21.04 11.41
N ASN A 54 -5.17 -20.01 12.25
CA ASN A 54 -5.65 -18.67 11.93
C ASN A 54 -4.58 -17.78 11.30
N PHE A 55 -3.36 -18.29 11.11
CA PHE A 55 -2.30 -17.51 10.47
C PHE A 55 -2.57 -17.33 8.96
N PRO A 56 -2.59 -16.09 8.44
CA PRO A 56 -2.87 -15.82 7.04
C PRO A 56 -1.75 -16.37 6.15
N ARG A 57 -2.04 -17.41 5.35
CA ARG A 57 -1.03 -18.12 4.56
C ARG A 57 -0.64 -17.43 3.24
N ASN A 58 -1.34 -16.39 2.85
CA ASN A 58 -1.09 -15.62 1.63
C ASN A 58 -1.68 -14.21 1.72
N LEU A 59 -1.32 -13.35 0.77
CA LEU A 59 -1.75 -11.95 0.77
C LEU A 59 -3.25 -11.74 0.55
N HIS A 60 -3.95 -12.70 -0.07
CA HIS A 60 -5.40 -12.64 -0.19
C HIS A 60 -6.05 -12.79 1.20
N ASN A 61 -5.66 -13.80 1.97
CA ASN A 61 -6.12 -13.97 3.35
C ASN A 61 -5.73 -12.78 4.26
N ALA A 62 -4.53 -12.22 4.06
CA ALA A 62 -4.10 -11.03 4.79
C ALA A 62 -5.00 -9.81 4.50
N ALA A 63 -5.37 -9.63 3.23
CA ALA A 63 -6.28 -8.56 2.83
C ALA A 63 -7.68 -8.73 3.41
N GLU A 64 -8.23 -9.95 3.36
CA GLU A 64 -9.50 -10.29 4.01
C GLU A 64 -9.45 -10.00 5.51
N LEU A 65 -8.37 -10.37 6.19
CA LEU A 65 -8.18 -10.12 7.61
C LEU A 65 -8.23 -8.61 7.93
N PHE A 66 -7.55 -7.77 7.15
CA PHE A 66 -7.62 -6.31 7.34
C PHE A 66 -9.04 -5.78 7.17
N VAL A 67 -9.79 -6.26 6.17
CA VAL A 67 -11.18 -5.83 5.96
C VAL A 67 -12.07 -6.27 7.12
N HIS A 68 -11.95 -7.53 7.58
CA HIS A 68 -12.75 -8.06 8.68
C HIS A 68 -12.49 -7.35 10.01
N LEU A 69 -11.26 -6.85 10.22
CA LEU A 69 -10.88 -6.08 11.40
C LEU A 69 -11.19 -4.57 11.28
N GLY A 70 -11.79 -4.11 10.17
CA GLY A 70 -12.08 -2.69 9.93
C GLY A 70 -10.84 -1.85 9.56
N HIS A 71 -9.69 -2.47 9.29
CA HIS A 71 -8.47 -1.81 8.84
C HIS A 71 -8.49 -1.55 7.32
N THR A 72 -9.50 -0.83 6.85
CA THR A 72 -9.73 -0.56 5.42
C THR A 72 -8.58 0.18 4.75
N ALA A 73 -7.93 1.11 5.45
CA ALA A 73 -6.75 1.83 4.94
C ALA A 73 -5.56 0.88 4.69
N SER A 74 -5.31 -0.06 5.60
CA SER A 74 -4.27 -1.09 5.45
C SER A 74 -4.60 -2.04 4.29
N ALA A 75 -5.87 -2.45 4.17
CA ALA A 75 -6.34 -3.28 3.06
C ALA A 75 -6.17 -2.59 1.70
N ALA A 76 -6.52 -1.29 1.60
CA ALA A 76 -6.34 -0.49 0.39
C ALA A 76 -4.87 -0.32 0.03
N ARG A 77 -3.99 -0.12 1.02
CA ARG A 77 -2.54 -0.04 0.81
C ARG A 77 -1.97 -1.36 0.30
N LEU A 78 -2.33 -2.47 0.93
CA LEU A 78 -1.93 -3.80 0.49
C LEU A 78 -2.36 -4.02 -0.96
N HIS A 79 -3.62 -3.71 -1.29
CA HIS A 79 -4.15 -3.81 -2.65
C HIS A 79 -3.29 -3.02 -3.63
N ALA A 80 -3.06 -1.72 -3.38
CA ALA A 80 -2.28 -0.87 -4.27
C ALA A 80 -0.85 -1.40 -4.49
N CYS A 81 -0.19 -1.86 -3.42
CA CYS A 81 1.16 -2.43 -3.47
C CYS A 81 1.20 -3.70 -4.34
N VAL A 82 0.33 -4.66 -4.08
CA VAL A 82 0.34 -5.96 -4.77
C VAL A 82 -0.11 -5.82 -6.22
N SER A 83 -1.13 -4.98 -6.50
CA SER A 83 -1.54 -4.68 -7.87
C SER A 83 -0.39 -4.07 -8.67
N ARG A 84 0.39 -3.17 -8.09
CA ARG A 84 1.58 -2.60 -8.75
C ARG A 84 2.62 -3.68 -9.05
N ALA A 85 2.93 -4.55 -8.09
CA ALA A 85 3.87 -5.65 -8.30
C ALA A 85 3.41 -6.61 -9.42
N LEU A 86 2.12 -6.94 -9.46
CA LEU A 86 1.54 -7.75 -10.53
C LEU A 86 1.65 -7.06 -11.90
N LEU A 87 1.38 -5.76 -11.98
CA LEU A 87 1.55 -4.99 -13.21
C LEU A 87 3.00 -4.97 -13.69
N THR A 88 3.96 -4.80 -12.77
CA THR A 88 5.40 -4.86 -13.08
C THR A 88 5.78 -6.25 -13.63
N LEU A 89 5.29 -7.32 -13.01
CA LEU A 89 5.53 -8.69 -13.49
C LEU A 89 4.91 -8.96 -14.87
N GLN A 90 3.73 -8.38 -15.15
CA GLN A 90 3.05 -8.51 -16.44
C GLN A 90 3.73 -7.72 -17.55
N ALA A 91 4.24 -6.53 -17.25
CA ALA A 91 4.96 -5.69 -18.21
C ALA A 91 6.29 -6.34 -18.63
N GLY A 92 6.91 -7.11 -17.73
CA GLY A 92 8.22 -7.71 -17.95
C GLY A 92 9.35 -6.68 -17.92
N PRO A 93 10.62 -7.13 -18.10
CA PRO A 93 11.76 -6.23 -18.11
C PRO A 93 11.78 -5.39 -19.40
N ASP A 94 11.64 -4.07 -19.26
CA ASP A 94 11.66 -3.11 -20.37
C ASP A 94 13.09 -2.72 -20.81
N GLY A 95 14.10 -3.09 -20.02
CA GLY A 95 15.51 -2.74 -20.22
C GLY A 95 15.83 -1.25 -20.00
N LYS A 96 14.86 -0.43 -19.59
CA LYS A 96 14.98 1.02 -19.44
C LYS A 96 14.77 1.45 -17.99
N SER A 97 13.76 0.90 -17.34
CA SER A 97 13.45 1.18 -15.94
C SER A 97 14.44 0.48 -15.00
N LYS A 98 14.86 1.19 -13.96
CA LYS A 98 15.63 0.57 -12.87
C LYS A 98 14.64 -0.13 -11.94
N GLN A 99 14.80 -1.44 -11.80
CA GLN A 99 14.00 -2.25 -10.89
C GLN A 99 14.86 -2.71 -9.72
N ARG A 100 14.26 -2.73 -8.52
CA ARG A 100 14.82 -3.38 -7.34
C ARG A 100 14.27 -4.81 -7.28
N LEU A 101 15.14 -5.73 -6.90
CA LEU A 101 14.82 -7.14 -6.74
C LEU A 101 15.14 -7.56 -5.30
N GLY A 102 14.34 -8.44 -4.72
CA GLY A 102 14.64 -9.01 -3.41
C GLY A 102 13.48 -9.76 -2.78
N ARG A 103 13.57 -9.97 -1.47
CA ARG A 103 12.51 -10.57 -0.66
C ARG A 103 11.66 -9.46 -0.04
N ALA A 104 10.37 -9.46 -0.34
CA ALA A 104 9.43 -8.50 0.20
C ALA A 104 8.91 -8.93 1.58
N CYS A 105 8.33 -7.98 2.30
CA CYS A 105 7.56 -8.24 3.52
C CYS A 105 6.20 -7.55 3.47
N ILE A 106 5.28 -8.05 4.29
CA ILE A 106 4.03 -7.39 4.66
C ILE A 106 4.21 -6.76 6.04
N CYS A 107 3.75 -5.52 6.20
CA CYS A 107 3.65 -4.84 7.49
C CYS A 107 2.21 -4.88 7.98
N TRP A 108 1.97 -5.50 9.14
CA TRP A 108 0.64 -5.61 9.73
C TRP A 108 0.14 -4.29 10.32
N ALA A 109 1.05 -3.39 10.70
CA ALA A 109 0.69 -2.09 11.27
C ALA A 109 0.07 -1.13 10.22
N CYS A 110 0.61 -1.06 9.00
CA CYS A 110 0.14 -0.11 7.98
C CYS A 110 -0.38 -0.75 6.68
N GLY A 111 -0.28 -2.08 6.54
CA GLY A 111 -0.69 -2.81 5.33
C GLY A 111 0.24 -2.67 4.12
N HIS A 112 1.41 -2.05 4.28
CA HIS A 112 2.38 -1.96 3.20
C HIS A 112 2.96 -3.33 2.85
N VAL A 113 3.07 -3.60 1.54
CA VAL A 113 3.76 -4.78 1.00
C VAL A 113 4.81 -4.34 -0.01
N GLY A 114 6.06 -4.75 0.17
CA GLY A 114 7.15 -4.33 -0.70
C GLY A 114 8.51 -4.77 -0.18
N LEU A 115 9.59 -4.32 -0.84
CA LEU A 115 10.94 -4.57 -0.32
C LEU A 115 11.17 -3.76 0.96
N PRO A 116 11.68 -4.37 2.03
CA PRO A 116 11.93 -3.65 3.27
C PRO A 116 13.07 -2.62 3.12
N SER A 117 13.07 -1.60 3.97
CA SER A 117 14.12 -0.58 4.03
C SER A 117 15.51 -1.17 4.27
N ASN A 118 15.58 -2.28 5.02
CA ASN A 118 16.80 -3.03 5.29
C ASN A 118 16.96 -4.26 4.36
N ALA A 119 16.42 -4.24 3.13
CA ALA A 119 16.46 -5.39 2.20
C ALA A 119 17.87 -5.97 2.01
N ALA A 120 18.92 -5.14 1.97
CA ALA A 120 20.30 -5.61 1.83
C ALA A 120 20.81 -6.48 3.01
N ARG A 121 20.14 -6.40 4.16
CA ARG A 121 20.46 -7.19 5.36
C ARG A 121 19.54 -8.39 5.55
N CYS A 122 18.45 -8.46 4.79
CA CYS A 122 17.49 -9.56 4.85
C CYS A 122 17.98 -10.67 3.93
N SER A 123 18.18 -11.88 4.48
CA SER A 123 18.54 -13.02 3.64
C SER A 123 17.28 -13.68 3.04
N ASP A 124 17.47 -14.47 1.99
CA ASP A 124 16.36 -15.19 1.33
C ASP A 124 15.83 -16.38 2.15
N THR A 125 16.58 -16.81 3.16
CA THR A 125 16.31 -18.05 3.91
C THR A 125 16.07 -17.83 5.39
N ALA A 126 16.68 -16.81 6.00
CA ALA A 126 16.51 -16.53 7.42
C ALA A 126 15.31 -15.59 7.65
N THR A 127 14.59 -15.80 8.76
CA THR A 127 13.56 -14.88 9.25
C THR A 127 14.15 -13.69 10.00
N VAL A 128 15.46 -13.74 10.32
CA VAL A 128 16.19 -12.70 11.05
C VAL A 128 17.29 -12.11 10.17
N PRO A 129 17.45 -10.77 10.12
CA PRO A 129 16.61 -9.77 10.79
C PRO A 129 15.21 -9.67 10.15
N SER A 130 14.22 -9.27 10.94
CA SER A 130 12.90 -8.89 10.42
C SER A 130 13.05 -7.75 9.40
N GLY A 131 12.19 -7.73 8.39
CA GLY A 131 12.16 -6.66 7.41
C GLY A 131 11.60 -5.38 8.01
N LEU A 132 12.34 -4.29 7.98
CA LEU A 132 11.82 -2.97 8.36
C LEU A 132 10.90 -2.46 7.25
N CYS A 133 9.65 -2.15 7.58
CA CYS A 133 8.68 -1.63 6.62
C CYS A 133 9.24 -0.39 5.89
N ALA A 134 9.15 -0.36 4.56
CA ALA A 134 9.62 0.76 3.76
C ALA A 134 8.75 2.02 3.88
N ASP A 135 7.54 1.87 4.40
CA ASP A 135 6.55 2.94 4.50
C ASP A 135 6.53 3.57 5.91
N CYS A 136 6.30 2.78 6.96
CA CYS A 136 6.23 3.29 8.34
C CYS A 136 7.52 3.08 9.16
N GLY A 137 8.49 2.31 8.65
CA GLY A 137 9.74 2.00 9.36
C GLY A 137 9.63 0.92 10.44
N ASP A 138 8.41 0.50 10.81
CA ASP A 138 8.22 -0.55 11.82
C ASP A 138 8.68 -1.93 11.31
N GLY A 139 9.32 -2.69 12.20
CA GLY A 139 9.75 -4.07 11.96
C GLY A 139 9.25 -5.05 13.01
N THR A 140 8.42 -4.59 13.95
CA THR A 140 7.90 -5.44 15.02
C THR A 140 6.83 -6.40 14.53
N GLN A 141 5.93 -5.92 13.65
CA GLN A 141 4.86 -6.72 13.08
C GLN A 141 5.01 -6.82 11.56
N THR A 142 6.06 -7.48 11.13
CA THR A 142 6.34 -7.75 9.72
C THR A 142 6.61 -9.21 9.46
N ASN A 143 6.05 -9.76 8.39
CA ASN A 143 6.36 -11.11 7.91
C ASN A 143 6.90 -11.03 6.50
N PHE A 144 7.87 -11.86 6.17
CA PHE A 144 8.34 -11.97 4.80
C PHE A 144 7.29 -12.64 3.91
N ILE A 145 7.34 -12.32 2.61
CA ILE A 145 6.47 -12.93 1.61
C ILE A 145 7.30 -13.60 0.53
N ARG A 146 6.73 -14.67 -0.02
CA ARG A 146 7.32 -15.47 -1.09
C ARG A 146 6.35 -15.58 -2.25
N ALA A 147 6.73 -15.05 -3.40
CA ALA A 147 6.05 -15.35 -4.65
C ALA A 147 6.47 -16.74 -5.15
N VAL A 148 5.50 -17.56 -5.54
CA VAL A 148 5.74 -18.91 -6.06
C VAL A 148 5.19 -19.01 -7.47
N SER A 149 6.03 -19.40 -8.42
CA SER A 149 5.62 -19.71 -9.80
C SER A 149 4.75 -20.98 -9.84
N THR A 150 4.04 -21.20 -10.95
CA THR A 150 3.32 -22.47 -11.20
C THR A 150 4.23 -23.69 -11.12
N ASP A 151 5.51 -23.51 -11.44
CA ASP A 151 6.54 -24.56 -11.39
C ASP A 151 7.09 -24.80 -9.97
N GLY A 152 6.54 -24.14 -8.94
CA GLY A 152 7.01 -24.21 -7.55
C GLY A 152 8.30 -23.43 -7.28
N LYS A 153 8.88 -22.78 -8.30
CA LYS A 153 10.08 -21.95 -8.15
C LYS A 153 9.75 -20.66 -7.41
N ARG A 154 10.66 -20.23 -6.53
CA ARG A 154 10.57 -18.92 -5.86
C ARG A 154 10.88 -17.83 -6.88
N LEU A 155 10.04 -16.80 -6.89
CA LEU A 155 10.26 -15.60 -7.69
C LEU A 155 10.69 -14.46 -6.75
N PRO A 156 11.72 -13.67 -7.12
CA PRO A 156 12.03 -12.47 -6.38
C PRO A 156 10.87 -11.47 -6.52
N TRP A 157 10.66 -10.67 -5.47
CA TRP A 157 9.80 -9.50 -5.57
C TRP A 157 10.49 -8.44 -6.45
N ILE A 158 9.71 -7.77 -7.27
CA ILE A 158 10.18 -6.75 -8.21
C ILE A 158 9.39 -5.48 -7.97
N GLU A 159 10.09 -4.37 -7.73
CA GLU A 159 9.49 -3.04 -7.62
C GLU A 159 10.34 -2.01 -8.35
N SER A 160 9.71 -0.96 -8.86
CA SER A 160 10.42 0.11 -9.53
C SER A 160 11.23 0.91 -8.52
N SER A 161 12.49 1.22 -8.87
CA SER A 161 13.36 2.05 -8.04
C SER A 161 12.89 3.50 -7.97
N GLU A 162 12.11 3.93 -8.95
CA GLU A 162 11.54 5.26 -8.97
C GLU A 162 10.33 5.32 -8.04
N PRO A 163 10.20 6.39 -7.23
CA PRO A 163 9.01 6.60 -6.43
C PRO A 163 7.84 6.69 -7.40
N SER A 164 7.01 5.65 -7.42
CA SER A 164 5.77 5.69 -8.18
C SER A 164 5.00 6.90 -7.68
N LEU A 165 4.67 7.82 -8.59
CA LEU A 165 3.68 8.86 -8.30
C LEU A 165 2.49 8.18 -7.61
N PRO A 166 1.91 8.81 -6.57
CA PRO A 166 0.79 8.22 -5.87
C PRO A 166 -0.21 7.75 -6.93
N LEU A 167 -0.61 6.47 -6.85
CA LEU A 167 -1.70 5.96 -7.67
C LEU A 167 -2.86 6.87 -7.33
N THR A 168 -3.08 7.87 -8.17
CA THR A 168 -4.21 8.76 -8.03
C THR A 168 -5.36 7.81 -8.28
N THR A 169 -6.10 7.50 -7.23
CA THR A 169 -7.42 6.86 -7.32
C THR A 169 -8.08 7.45 -8.57
N PRO A 170 -8.62 6.64 -9.50
CA PRO A 170 -9.23 7.16 -10.72
C PRO A 170 -10.09 8.33 -10.30
N ALA A 171 -9.70 9.52 -10.76
CA ALA A 171 -10.25 10.77 -10.28
C ALA A 171 -11.76 10.60 -10.24
N GLU A 172 -12.35 10.88 -9.07
CA GLU A 172 -13.78 11.05 -8.89
C GLU A 172 -14.33 11.67 -10.18
N PRO A 173 -15.27 11.01 -10.90
CA PRO A 173 -15.74 11.53 -12.18
C PRO A 173 -16.19 12.94 -11.89
N ALA A 174 -15.45 13.92 -12.43
CA ALA A 174 -15.57 15.32 -12.06
C ALA A 174 -17.06 15.62 -11.98
N ARG A 175 -17.56 15.82 -10.75
CA ARG A 175 -18.93 16.29 -10.54
C ARG A 175 -19.04 17.46 -11.49
N CYS A 176 -19.95 17.38 -12.45
CA CYS A 176 -20.30 18.51 -13.29
C CYS A 176 -20.75 19.62 -12.33
N MET A 177 -19.80 20.44 -11.90
CA MET A 177 -20.08 21.71 -11.28
C MET A 177 -20.99 22.41 -12.29
N PRO A 178 -22.20 22.84 -11.88
CA PRO A 178 -22.96 23.74 -12.72
C PRO A 178 -22.02 24.90 -13.03
N ARG A 179 -21.75 25.12 -14.32
CA ARG A 179 -21.00 26.28 -14.78
C ARG A 179 -21.73 27.49 -14.23
N ASP A 180 -21.15 28.13 -13.22
CA ASP A 180 -21.53 29.49 -12.85
C ASP A 180 -21.41 30.33 -14.13
N PRO A 181 -22.47 31.05 -14.55
CA PRO A 181 -22.37 31.92 -15.70
C PRO A 181 -21.34 33.01 -15.38
N SER A 182 -20.21 32.95 -16.07
CA SER A 182 -19.16 33.97 -15.98
C SER A 182 -19.78 35.36 -16.09
N PRO A 183 -19.43 36.31 -15.21
CA PRO A 183 -19.84 37.70 -15.40
C PRO A 183 -19.24 38.22 -16.72
N PRO A 184 -19.99 39.06 -17.46
CA PRO A 184 -19.52 39.59 -18.74
C PRO A 184 -18.25 40.40 -18.53
N LEU A 185 -17.21 40.06 -19.28
CA LEU A 185 -15.96 40.82 -19.32
C LEU A 185 -16.26 42.24 -19.84
N PRO A 186 -15.70 43.29 -19.22
CA PRO A 186 -15.79 44.64 -19.75
C PRO A 186 -15.05 44.72 -21.09
N LEU A 187 -15.75 45.30 -22.08
CA LEU A 187 -15.26 45.59 -23.42
C LEU A 187 -14.06 46.56 -23.31
N GLN A 188 -12.84 46.03 -23.30
CA GLN A 188 -11.64 46.87 -23.37
C GLN A 188 -11.39 47.26 -24.82
N ALA A 189 -11.42 48.58 -25.05
CA ALA A 189 -11.13 49.22 -26.32
C ALA A 189 -9.72 48.85 -26.81
N MET A 190 -9.64 48.45 -28.08
CA MET A 190 -8.39 48.17 -28.76
C MET A 190 -7.60 49.47 -28.95
N ALA A 191 -6.40 49.55 -28.37
CA ALA A 191 -5.40 50.54 -28.74
C ALA A 191 -4.52 49.99 -29.88
N PRO A 192 -4.19 50.78 -30.92
CA PRO A 192 -3.33 50.33 -31.98
C PRO A 192 -1.86 50.57 -31.65
N GLY A 193 -1.04 49.58 -32.01
CA GLY A 193 0.31 49.77 -32.53
C GLY A 193 1.41 50.01 -31.50
N GLN A 194 2.37 49.09 -31.46
CA GLN A 194 3.77 49.50 -31.53
C GLN A 194 4.65 48.38 -32.11
N ALA A 195 5.60 48.84 -32.91
CA ALA A 195 6.38 48.10 -33.86
C ALA A 195 7.59 47.39 -33.24
N ALA A 196 8.11 46.45 -34.03
CA ALA A 196 9.33 45.68 -33.89
C ALA A 196 10.53 46.43 -33.30
N GLN A 197 11.30 45.71 -32.48
CA GLN A 197 12.76 45.82 -32.42
C GLN A 197 13.34 44.45 -32.06
N GLY A 198 14.09 43.89 -33.01
CA GLY A 198 14.94 42.73 -32.77
C GLY A 198 16.29 43.18 -32.24
N GLN A 199 16.96 42.29 -31.51
CA GLN A 199 18.41 42.28 -31.34
C GLN A 199 18.85 40.83 -31.18
N ALA A 200 19.67 40.40 -32.13
CA ALA A 200 20.51 39.22 -32.03
C ALA A 200 21.67 39.57 -31.09
N GLU A 201 21.95 38.70 -30.12
CA GLU A 201 23.20 38.73 -29.38
C GLU A 201 23.95 37.42 -29.62
N GLU A 202 25.10 37.60 -30.27
CA GLU A 202 26.15 36.66 -30.56
C GLU A 202 26.94 36.41 -29.27
N VAL A 203 27.11 35.15 -28.86
CA VAL A 203 28.03 34.83 -27.74
C VAL A 203 29.10 33.87 -28.23
N GLU A 204 30.29 34.43 -28.18
CA GLU A 204 31.61 33.97 -28.60
C GLU A 204 32.10 32.78 -27.78
N LEU A 205 32.78 31.85 -28.46
CA LEU A 205 33.52 30.74 -27.87
C LEU A 205 34.78 31.23 -27.14
N SER A 206 35.07 30.65 -25.99
CA SER A 206 36.42 30.51 -25.44
C SER A 206 36.54 29.19 -24.69
#